data_AF-A0A445EP74-F1
#
_entry.id   AF-A0A445EP74-F1
#
_cell.length_a   1.000
_cell.length_b   1.000
_cell.length_c   1.000
_cell.angle_alpha   90.00
_cell.angle_beta   90.00
_cell.angle_gamma   90.00
#
_symmetry.space_group_name_H-M   'P 1'
#
loop_
_entity.id
_entity.type
_entity.pdbx_description
1 polymer ?
#
loop_
_entity_poly.entity_id
_entity_poly.type
_entity_poly.pdbx_seq_one_letter_code
_entity_poly.pdbx_strand_id
1 'polypeptide(L)'
;MVLADMGEQILPDDLLMEIFTRTDPKTAARFRTASTTWRVRLSSDRFRRDNTLTNIGKHRKVLLQIGDPERYGSTQAFCIVNCVGGGREVVPMPEQLGPRGWWTVIGSDCGMICVQYSTNGPDLRLLLWNPLLRIARQLDDPADKLLKQARKLSY
;
A
#
# COMPACT_ATOMS: atom_id res chain seq x y z
N MET A 1 11.10 -14.64 -47.12
CA MET A 1 10.74 -15.37 -45.89
C MET A 1 10.21 -14.36 -44.90
N VAL A 2 8.90 -14.14 -44.91
CA VAL A 2 8.20 -13.33 -43.91
C VAL A 2 7.90 -14.25 -42.73
N LEU A 3 8.10 -13.77 -41.51
CA LEU A 3 7.27 -13.99 -40.31
C LEU A 3 8.09 -13.63 -39.06
N ALA A 4 8.25 -12.33 -38.81
CA ALA A 4 8.32 -11.83 -37.46
C ALA A 4 6.92 -11.28 -37.15
N ASP A 5 5.99 -12.19 -36.86
CA ASP A 5 4.72 -11.86 -36.22
C ASP A 5 5.02 -11.44 -34.78
N MET A 6 5.39 -10.17 -34.62
CA MET A 6 5.49 -9.51 -33.32
C MET A 6 4.05 -9.32 -32.83
N GLY A 7 3.54 -10.38 -32.20
CA GLY A 7 2.13 -10.62 -31.86
C GLY A 7 1.28 -9.35 -31.74
N GLU A 8 0.36 -9.21 -32.69
CA GLU A 8 -0.69 -8.20 -32.63
C GLU A 8 -1.41 -8.26 -31.29
N GLN A 9 -1.59 -7.11 -30.68
CA GLN A 9 -2.34 -6.99 -29.45
C GLN A 9 -3.82 -7.30 -29.73
N ILE A 10 -4.24 -8.52 -29.35
CA ILE A 10 -5.58 -9.08 -29.65
C ILE A 10 -6.72 -8.21 -29.09
N LEU A 11 -6.48 -7.45 -28.02
CA LEU A 11 -7.47 -6.59 -27.37
C LEU A 11 -7.03 -5.12 -27.35
N PRO A 12 -7.95 -4.18 -27.69
CA PRO A 12 -7.75 -2.77 -27.46
C PRO A 12 -7.37 -2.46 -26.01
N ASP A 13 -6.52 -1.45 -25.85
CA ASP A 13 -6.02 -1.00 -24.57
C ASP A 13 -7.11 -0.64 -23.55
N ASP A 14 -8.21 -0.03 -24.00
CA ASP A 14 -9.31 0.37 -23.12
C ASP A 14 -10.04 -0.85 -22.52
N LEU A 15 -10.20 -1.92 -23.31
CA LEU A 15 -10.77 -3.18 -22.83
C LEU A 15 -9.83 -3.87 -21.85
N LEU A 16 -8.53 -3.85 -22.10
CA LEU A 16 -7.53 -4.37 -21.16
C LEU A 16 -7.55 -3.59 -19.85
N MET A 17 -7.66 -2.26 -19.90
CA MET A 17 -7.80 -1.42 -18.70
C MET A 17 -9.08 -1.77 -17.92
N GLU A 18 -10.20 -2.02 -18.58
CA GLU A 18 -11.45 -2.45 -17.95
C GLU A 18 -11.29 -3.82 -17.27
N ILE A 19 -10.62 -4.77 -17.94
CA ILE A 19 -10.27 -6.08 -17.37
C ILE A 19 -9.39 -5.90 -16.13
N PHE A 20 -8.29 -5.15 -16.24
CA PHE A 20 -7.37 -4.92 -15.12
C PHE A 20 -8.07 -4.26 -13.95
N THR A 21 -8.98 -3.31 -14.20
CA THR A 21 -9.76 -2.64 -13.15
C THR A 21 -10.64 -3.62 -12.38
N ARG A 22 -11.18 -4.65 -13.04
CA ARG A 22 -12.04 -5.67 -12.41
C ARG A 22 -11.29 -6.83 -11.78
N THR A 23 -10.02 -7.05 -12.13
CA THR A 23 -9.16 -8.08 -11.53
C THR A 23 -8.75 -7.72 -10.10
N ASP A 24 -8.37 -8.71 -9.31
CA ASP A 24 -7.91 -8.47 -7.95
C ASP A 24 -6.59 -7.64 -7.94
N PRO A 25 -6.36 -6.80 -6.91
CA PRO A 25 -5.19 -5.94 -6.87
C PRO A 25 -3.85 -6.68 -6.93
N LYS A 26 -3.75 -7.93 -6.44
CA LYS A 26 -2.50 -8.71 -6.50
C LYS A 26 -2.22 -9.14 -7.94
N THR A 27 -3.24 -9.56 -8.67
CA THR A 27 -3.14 -9.91 -10.10
C THR A 27 -2.79 -8.69 -10.94
N ALA A 28 -3.46 -7.56 -10.75
CA ALA A 28 -3.11 -6.30 -11.43
C ALA A 28 -1.65 -5.88 -11.15
N ALA A 29 -1.17 -6.05 -9.91
CA ALA A 29 0.21 -5.77 -9.55
C ALA A 29 1.23 -6.68 -10.24
N ARG A 30 0.87 -7.92 -10.59
CA ARG A 30 1.71 -8.82 -11.39
C ARG A 30 1.81 -8.35 -12.84
N PHE A 31 0.70 -7.95 -13.46
CA PHE A 31 0.71 -7.38 -14.82
C PHE A 31 1.58 -6.13 -14.93
N ARG A 32 1.61 -5.31 -13.88
CA ARG A 32 2.50 -4.15 -13.78
C ARG A 32 3.98 -4.50 -13.91
N THR A 33 4.39 -5.72 -13.54
CA THR A 33 5.78 -6.18 -13.64
C THR A 33 6.13 -6.82 -14.98
N ALA A 34 5.12 -7.20 -15.79
CA ALA A 34 5.31 -7.92 -17.04
C ALA A 34 5.57 -7.01 -18.25
N SER A 35 5.26 -5.71 -18.17
CA SER A 35 5.36 -4.77 -19.28
C SER A 35 5.60 -3.35 -18.80
N THR A 36 6.45 -2.59 -19.49
CA THR A 36 6.69 -1.16 -19.22
C THR A 36 5.44 -0.30 -19.49
N THR A 37 4.69 -0.60 -20.55
CA THR A 37 3.43 0.09 -20.89
C THR A 37 2.41 -0.08 -19.77
N TRP A 38 2.17 -1.33 -19.35
CA TRP A 38 1.25 -1.62 -18.24
C TRP A 38 1.79 -1.12 -16.91
N ARG A 39 3.11 -1.09 -16.72
CA ARG A 39 3.72 -0.51 -15.53
C ARG A 39 3.28 0.93 -15.32
N VAL A 40 3.32 1.75 -16.36
CA VAL A 40 2.92 3.16 -16.29
C VAL A 40 1.42 3.28 -16.02
N ARG A 41 0.58 2.61 -16.81
CA ARG A 41 -0.88 2.74 -16.72
C ARG A 41 -1.45 2.23 -15.40
N LEU A 42 -1.01 1.04 -14.96
CA LEU A 42 -1.45 0.41 -13.73
C LEU A 42 -0.84 1.03 -12.46
N SER A 43 0.13 1.94 -12.61
CA SER A 43 0.66 2.73 -11.48
C SER A 43 -0.09 4.04 -11.27
N SER A 44 -0.95 4.45 -12.21
CA SER A 44 -1.70 5.72 -12.10
C SER A 44 -2.66 5.73 -10.91
N ASP A 45 -2.82 6.89 -10.29
CA ASP A 45 -3.73 7.04 -9.14
C ASP A 45 -5.17 6.74 -9.52
N ARG A 46 -5.58 7.12 -10.74
CA ARG A 46 -6.89 6.79 -11.31
C ARG A 46 -7.12 5.28 -11.33
N PHE A 47 -6.20 4.51 -11.91
CA PHE A 47 -6.32 3.05 -11.93
C PHE A 47 -6.40 2.45 -10.53
N ARG A 48 -5.56 2.92 -9.60
CA ARG A 48 -5.54 2.41 -8.21
C ARG A 48 -6.87 2.66 -7.50
N ARG A 49 -7.45 3.84 -7.68
CA ARG A 49 -8.77 4.21 -7.15
C ARG A 49 -9.85 3.33 -7.77
N ASP A 50 -9.93 3.27 -9.09
CA ASP A 50 -10.98 2.54 -9.82
C ASP A 50 -10.92 1.03 -9.52
N ASN A 51 -9.72 0.45 -9.52
CA ASN A 51 -9.51 -0.96 -9.16
C ASN A 51 -9.90 -1.23 -7.70
N THR A 52 -9.61 -0.30 -6.78
CA THR A 52 -10.00 -0.45 -5.38
C THR A 52 -11.51 -0.40 -5.21
N LEU A 53 -12.16 0.64 -5.74
CA LEU A 53 -13.62 0.80 -5.64
C LEU A 53 -14.37 -0.37 -6.29
N THR A 54 -13.87 -0.87 -7.42
CA THR A 54 -14.47 -2.02 -8.12
C THR A 54 -14.34 -3.33 -7.32
N ASN A 55 -13.30 -3.47 -6.49
CA ASN A 55 -13.03 -4.71 -5.74
C ASN A 55 -13.36 -4.65 -4.24
N ILE A 56 -13.66 -3.46 -3.70
CA ILE A 56 -13.88 -3.26 -2.25
C ILE A 56 -15.02 -4.13 -1.69
N GLY A 57 -16.09 -4.32 -2.47
CA GLY A 57 -17.23 -5.15 -2.09
C GLY A 57 -17.06 -6.65 -2.38
N LYS A 58 -16.14 -7.01 -3.27
CA LYS A 58 -15.91 -8.41 -3.67
C LYS A 58 -15.11 -9.19 -2.63
N HIS A 59 -14.29 -8.48 -1.85
CA HIS A 59 -13.49 -9.05 -0.78
C HIS A 59 -13.96 -8.48 0.55
N ARG A 60 -14.82 -9.22 1.27
CA ARG A 60 -15.15 -8.92 2.67
C ARG A 60 -13.98 -9.30 3.58
N LYS A 61 -12.86 -8.60 3.41
CA LYS A 61 -11.64 -8.79 4.19
C LYS A 61 -11.47 -7.62 5.13
N VAL A 62 -11.25 -7.90 6.41
CA VAL A 62 -11.00 -6.89 7.45
C VAL A 62 -9.56 -7.04 7.92
N LEU A 63 -8.85 -5.92 8.03
CA LEU A 63 -7.59 -5.90 8.75
C LEU A 63 -7.89 -5.72 10.25
N LEU A 64 -7.52 -6.70 11.05
CA LEU A 64 -7.59 -6.63 12.50
C LEU A 64 -6.20 -6.29 13.05
N GLN A 65 -6.17 -5.30 13.93
CA GLN A 65 -5.07 -5.04 14.84
C GLN A 65 -5.35 -5.79 16.13
N ILE A 66 -4.41 -6.61 16.57
CA ILE A 66 -4.49 -7.37 17.82
C ILE A 66 -3.28 -6.98 18.67
N GLY A 67 -3.52 -6.30 19.78
CA GLY A 67 -2.48 -5.91 20.73
C GLY A 67 -2.92 -4.77 21.63
N ASP A 68 -2.07 -4.44 22.59
CA ASP A 68 -2.29 -3.33 23.52
C ASP A 68 -1.64 -2.05 22.92
N PRO A 69 -2.43 -1.06 22.49
CA PRO A 69 -1.93 0.19 21.92
C PRO A 69 -1.22 1.08 22.95
N GLU A 70 -1.46 0.88 24.25
CA GLU A 70 -0.91 1.71 25.32
C GLU A 70 0.39 1.14 25.91
N ARG A 71 0.70 -0.13 25.63
CA ARG A 71 1.96 -0.75 26.08
C ARG A 71 3.11 -0.54 25.11
N TYR A 72 4.11 0.22 25.58
CA TYR A 72 5.42 0.33 24.96
C TYR A 72 6.05 -1.06 24.77
N GLY A 73 6.37 -1.44 23.53
CA GLY A 73 6.97 -2.75 23.21
C GLY A 73 6.00 -3.93 23.08
N SER A 74 4.68 -3.68 22.94
CA SER A 74 3.73 -4.75 22.60
C SER A 74 4.04 -5.37 21.22
N THR A 75 4.07 -6.69 21.13
CA THR A 75 4.06 -7.44 19.86
C THR A 75 2.66 -7.36 19.25
N GLN A 76 2.33 -6.21 18.70
CA GLN A 76 1.06 -6.01 18.01
C GLN A 76 1.09 -6.78 16.68
N ALA A 77 0.04 -7.56 16.43
CA ALA A 77 -0.09 -8.36 15.22
C ALA A 77 -1.20 -7.79 14.34
N PHE A 78 -0.92 -7.73 13.04
CA PHE A 78 -1.95 -7.48 12.03
C PHE A 78 -2.38 -8.80 11.40
N CYS A 79 -3.69 -8.97 11.21
CA CYS A 79 -4.19 -10.09 10.42
C CYS A 79 -5.31 -9.64 9.50
N ILE A 80 -5.32 -10.20 8.29
CA ILE A 80 -6.43 -10.04 7.36
C ILE A 80 -7.37 -11.22 7.57
N VAL A 81 -8.61 -10.94 7.94
CA VAL A 81 -9.65 -11.94 8.14
C VAL A 81 -10.63 -11.88 6.97
N ASN A 82 -10.87 -13.03 6.34
CA ASN A 82 -11.95 -13.20 5.37
C ASN A 82 -13.25 -13.43 6.13
N CYS A 83 -14.17 -12.47 6.09
CA CYS A 83 -15.44 -12.52 6.81
C CYS A 83 -16.45 -13.51 6.21
N VAL A 84 -16.23 -14.03 5.00
CA VAL A 84 -17.12 -15.03 4.38
C VAL A 84 -16.62 -16.45 4.66
N GLY A 85 -15.32 -16.67 4.48
CA GLY A 85 -14.71 -18.01 4.62
C GLY A 85 -14.06 -18.27 5.97
N GLY A 86 -14.03 -17.30 6.89
CA GLY A 86 -13.38 -17.40 8.21
C GLY A 86 -11.84 -17.47 8.19
N GLY A 87 -11.22 -17.64 7.01
CA GLY A 87 -9.78 -17.75 6.86
C GLY A 87 -9.03 -16.50 7.35
N ARG A 88 -7.88 -16.71 8.00
CA ARG A 88 -7.02 -15.65 8.52
C ARG A 88 -5.65 -15.71 7.85
N GLU A 89 -5.18 -14.57 7.35
CA GLU A 89 -3.82 -14.39 6.85
C GLU A 89 -3.08 -13.47 7.83
N VAL A 90 -2.00 -13.97 8.44
CA VAL A 90 -1.11 -13.12 9.24
C VAL A 90 -0.43 -12.13 8.30
N VAL A 91 -0.49 -10.85 8.63
CA VAL A 91 0.21 -9.82 7.90
C VAL A 91 1.40 -9.37 8.73
N PRO A 92 2.64 -9.52 8.22
CA PRO A 92 3.81 -9.06 8.95
C PRO A 92 3.72 -7.54 9.15
N MET A 93 4.07 -7.11 10.36
CA MET A 93 4.18 -5.70 10.70
C MET A 93 5.27 -5.05 9.84
N PRO A 94 5.08 -3.79 9.38
CA PRO A 94 6.14 -3.07 8.70
C PRO A 94 7.39 -2.97 9.57
N GLU A 95 8.55 -3.31 9.00
CA GLU A 95 9.84 -3.29 9.71
C GLU A 95 10.15 -1.91 10.31
N GLN A 96 9.67 -0.83 9.67
CA GLN A 96 9.86 0.56 10.10
C GLN A 96 9.28 0.86 11.48
N LEU A 97 8.20 0.16 11.88
CA LEU A 97 7.58 0.36 13.17
C LEU A 97 8.43 -0.22 14.31
N GLY A 98 9.29 -1.20 13.98
CA GLY A 98 10.16 -1.88 14.93
C GLY A 98 9.41 -2.65 16.04
N PRO A 99 10.13 -3.44 16.85
CA PRO A 99 9.55 -4.14 18.00
C PRO A 99 9.38 -3.22 19.24
N ARG A 100 9.95 -2.01 19.20
CA ARG A 100 9.98 -1.05 20.31
C ARG A 100 9.57 0.30 19.75
N GLY A 101 8.62 0.93 20.41
CA GLY A 101 8.05 2.20 19.98
C GLY A 101 6.56 2.30 20.26
N TRP A 102 6.02 3.49 20.01
CA TRP A 102 4.59 3.75 19.99
C TRP A 102 4.15 3.96 18.53
N TRP A 103 2.96 3.49 18.20
CA TRP A 103 2.34 3.78 16.92
C TRP A 103 0.83 3.75 17.02
N THR A 104 0.16 4.45 16.11
CA THR A 104 -1.29 4.46 16.00
C THR A 104 -1.71 4.58 14.53
N VAL A 105 -2.82 3.95 14.18
CA VAL A 105 -3.45 4.14 12.85
C VAL A 105 -4.23 5.44 12.89
N ILE A 106 -3.86 6.40 12.04
CA ILE A 106 -4.53 7.71 11.97
C ILE A 106 -5.54 7.82 10.82
N GLY A 107 -5.50 6.90 9.87
CA GLY A 107 -6.46 6.88 8.77
C GLY A 107 -6.19 5.77 7.74
N SER A 108 -7.14 5.62 6.83
CA SER A 108 -7.04 4.68 5.71
C SER A 108 -7.70 5.26 4.46
N ASP A 109 -7.12 5.00 3.30
CA ASP A 109 -7.72 5.33 2.01
C ASP A 109 -7.36 4.27 0.96
N CYS A 110 -8.35 3.80 0.21
CA CYS A 110 -8.19 2.85 -0.89
C CYS A 110 -7.24 1.66 -0.58
N GLY A 111 -7.37 1.05 0.60
CA GLY A 111 -6.53 -0.10 1.02
C GLY A 111 -5.11 0.27 1.48
N MET A 112 -4.78 1.56 1.50
CA MET A 112 -3.61 2.11 2.18
C MET A 112 -3.99 2.49 3.61
N ILE A 113 -3.04 2.33 4.52
CA ILE A 113 -3.16 2.67 5.93
C ILE A 113 -2.08 3.71 6.24
N CYS A 114 -2.49 4.78 6.90
CA CYS A 114 -1.59 5.77 7.45
C CYS A 114 -1.35 5.48 8.93
N VAL A 115 -0.09 5.28 9.28
CA VAL A 115 0.34 4.97 10.64
C VAL A 115 1.25 6.10 11.11
N GLN A 116 0.93 6.65 12.27
CA GLN A 116 1.79 7.56 13.00
C GLN A 116 2.63 6.75 13.98
N TYR A 117 3.93 6.98 14.06
CA TYR A 117 4.81 6.17 14.90
C TYR A 117 6.04 6.92 15.41
N SER A 118 6.60 6.41 16.51
CA SER A 118 7.91 6.78 17.05
C SER A 118 8.65 5.51 17.47
N THR A 119 9.91 5.39 17.05
CA THR A 119 10.75 4.22 17.39
C THR A 119 11.64 4.44 18.62
N ASN A 120 12.12 5.67 18.86
CA ASN A 120 13.19 5.93 19.85
C ASN A 120 13.08 7.30 20.58
N GLY A 121 11.96 8.02 20.56
CA GLY A 121 11.89 9.35 21.21
C GLY A 121 10.68 10.22 20.86
N PRO A 122 10.78 11.56 20.93
CA PRO A 122 9.69 12.47 20.57
C PRO A 122 9.46 12.62 19.06
N ASP A 123 10.33 12.01 18.24
CA ASP A 123 10.22 12.04 16.77
C ASP A 123 8.91 11.40 16.32
N LEU A 124 8.03 12.21 15.75
CA LEU A 124 6.78 11.76 15.20
C LEU A 124 6.91 11.54 13.70
N ARG A 125 6.74 10.30 13.24
CA ARG A 125 6.90 9.91 11.84
C ARG A 125 5.59 9.38 11.29
N LEU A 126 5.42 9.51 9.97
CA LEU A 126 4.27 8.99 9.25
C LEU A 126 4.71 7.87 8.30
N LEU A 127 3.92 6.80 8.27
CA LEU A 127 4.13 5.64 7.42
C LEU A 127 2.87 5.39 6.60
N LEU A 128 3.00 5.34 5.29
CA LEU A 128 1.99 4.78 4.41
C LEU A 128 2.27 3.31 4.18
N TRP A 129 1.29 2.47 4.48
CA TRP A 129 1.41 1.03 4.40
C TRP A 129 0.27 0.42 3.57
N ASN A 130 0.61 -0.49 2.67
CA ASN A 130 -0.34 -1.35 1.98
C ASN A 130 -0.20 -2.79 2.51
N PRO A 131 -1.11 -3.26 3.38
CA PRO A 131 -1.07 -4.61 3.94
C PRO A 131 -1.15 -5.72 2.89
N LEU A 132 -1.88 -5.49 1.79
CA LEU A 132 -2.09 -6.48 0.72
C LEU A 132 -0.85 -6.67 -0.16
N LEU A 133 -0.19 -5.56 -0.49
CA LEU A 133 1.03 -5.56 -1.28
C LEU A 133 2.28 -5.74 -0.42
N ARG A 134 2.15 -5.65 0.91
CA ARG A 134 3.25 -5.68 1.88
C ARG A 134 4.32 -4.62 1.60
N ILE A 135 3.89 -3.46 1.11
CA ILE A 135 4.76 -2.32 0.81
C ILE A 135 4.50 -1.25 1.86
N ALA A 136 5.55 -0.76 2.49
CA ALA A 136 5.50 0.37 3.41
C ALA A 136 6.45 1.48 2.93
N ARG A 137 6.07 2.73 3.11
CA ARG A 137 6.84 3.92 2.76
C ARG A 137 6.71 4.94 3.88
N GLN A 138 7.84 5.37 4.41
CA GLN A 138 7.87 6.51 5.33
C GLN A 138 7.63 7.80 4.55
N LEU A 139 6.78 8.66 5.09
CA LEU A 139 6.60 10.02 4.59
C LEU A 139 7.61 10.94 5.28
N ASP A 140 8.16 11.87 4.49
CA ASP A 140 8.95 12.97 5.05
C ASP A 140 8.03 13.87 5.86
N ASP A 141 8.50 14.33 7.02
CA ASP A 141 7.81 15.38 7.75
C ASP A 141 7.97 16.71 6.99
N PRO A 142 6.86 17.35 6.55
CA PRO A 142 6.94 18.66 5.90
C PRO A 142 7.54 19.75 6.80
N ALA A 143 7.36 19.68 8.13
CA ALA A 143 7.97 20.62 9.06
C ALA A 143 9.51 20.48 9.08
N ASP A 144 10.00 19.26 8.89
CA ASP A 144 11.42 18.94 8.88
C ASP A 144 12.13 19.46 7.60
N LYS A 145 11.40 19.54 6.48
CA LYS A 145 11.86 20.23 5.26
C LYS A 145 11.98 21.75 5.46
N LEU A 146 11.00 22.35 6.13
CA LEU A 146 10.98 23.79 6.43
C LEU A 146 12.09 24.17 7.41
N LEU A 147 12.33 23.35 8.45
CA LEU A 147 13.43 23.55 9.40
C LEU A 147 14.82 23.46 8.74
N LYS A 148 15.01 22.51 7.82
CA LYS A 148 16.25 22.39 7.03
C LYS A 148 16.45 23.56 6.07
N GLN A 149 15.38 24.13 5.52
CA GLN A 149 15.45 25.33 4.68
C GLN A 149 15.76 26.59 5.51
N ALA A 150 15.11 26.77 6.66
CA ALA A 150 15.38 27.89 7.56
C ALA A 150 16.84 27.90 8.04
N ARG A 151 17.40 26.74 8.38
CA ARG A 151 18.82 26.60 8.78
C ARG A 151 19.80 26.92 7.65
N LYS A 152 19.42 26.75 6.38
CA LYS A 152 20.25 27.13 5.22
C LYS A 152 20.23 28.63 4.90
N LEU A 153 19.20 29.35 5.32
CA LEU A 153 19.07 30.80 5.16
C LEU A 153 19.71 31.59 6.31
N SER A 154 20.28 30.87 7.30
CA SER A 154 20.90 31.45 8.49
C SER A 154 22.44 31.56 8.39
N TYR A 155 23.01 31.32 7.20
CA TYR A 155 24.43 31.44 6.88
C TYR A 155 24.63 32.29 5.63
#